data_AF-A0A6P2RSB9-F1
#
_entry.id   AF-A0A6P2RSB9-F1
#
_cell.length_a   1.000
_cell.length_b   1.000
_cell.length_c   1.000
_cell.angle_alpha   90.00
_cell.angle_beta   90.00
_cell.angle_gamma   90.00
#
_symmetry.space_group_name_H-M   'P 1'
#
loop_
_entity.id
_entity.type
_entity.pdbx_description
1 polymer ?
#
loop_
_entity_poly.entity_id
_entity_poly.type
_entity_poly.pdbx_seq_one_letter_code
_entity_poly.pdbx_strand_id
1 'polypeptide(L)'
;MQDKIEVAAVLENLRAQASTRVFAESDDRQYFVSSSYIEDHAVILRILIERAIIRRAVSDILADREGYTVRVWDGEAYAIKSSRDLVEIMGAIMATDSDALIIHRPHTEENRRKLVRVGSMDLVYGNSGWDVISDHADNDETNRLIAGAVTLADAFSEVM
;
A
#
# COMPACT_ATOMS: atom_id res chain seq x y z
N MET A 1 3.55 17.00 -16.92
CA MET A 1 2.23 17.57 -17.34
C MET A 1 1.26 16.46 -17.67
N GLN A 2 1.62 15.50 -18.53
CA GLN A 2 0.81 14.30 -18.79
C GLN A 2 0.53 13.49 -17.52
N ASP A 3 1.55 13.18 -16.72
CA ASP A 3 1.41 12.41 -15.47
C ASP A 3 0.48 13.10 -14.45
N LYS A 4 0.54 14.44 -14.37
CA LYS A 4 -0.36 15.23 -13.51
C LYS A 4 -1.82 15.15 -13.97
N ILE A 5 -2.06 15.17 -15.29
CA ILE A 5 -3.41 15.05 -15.86
C ILE A 5 -3.97 13.65 -15.59
N GLU A 6 -3.13 12.62 -15.71
CA GLU A 6 -3.52 11.24 -15.44
C GLU A 6 -3.87 11.04 -13.96
N VAL A 7 -3.04 11.54 -13.03
CA VAL A 7 -3.32 11.43 -11.59
C VAL A 7 -4.52 12.28 -11.15
N ALA A 8 -4.75 13.44 -11.76
CA ALA A 8 -5.98 14.21 -11.52
C ALA A 8 -7.23 13.41 -11.94
N ALA A 9 -7.18 12.71 -13.07
CA ALA A 9 -8.29 11.84 -13.49
C ALA A 9 -8.49 10.65 -12.55
N VAL A 10 -7.40 10.07 -12.02
CA VAL A 10 -7.46 9.04 -10.97
C VAL A 10 -8.11 9.61 -9.71
N LEU A 11 -7.69 10.80 -9.24
CA LEU A 11 -8.26 11.44 -8.06
C LEU A 11 -9.77 11.70 -8.22
N GLU A 12 -10.22 12.20 -9.37
CA GLU A 12 -11.64 12.40 -9.65
C GLU A 12 -12.41 11.06 -9.66
N ASN A 13 -11.81 9.99 -10.17
CA ASN A 13 -12.39 8.66 -10.07
C ASN A 13 -12.51 8.21 -8.61
N LEU A 14 -11.48 8.40 -7.77
CA LEU A 14 -11.54 8.07 -6.35
C LEU A 14 -12.58 8.91 -5.60
N ARG A 15 -12.76 10.20 -5.94
CA ARG A 15 -13.84 11.04 -5.40
C ARG A 15 -15.22 10.49 -5.74
N ALA A 16 -15.41 10.02 -6.96
CA ALA A 16 -16.66 9.40 -7.38
C ALA A 16 -16.92 8.09 -6.61
N GLN A 17 -15.89 7.24 -6.45
CA GLN A 17 -15.99 6.02 -5.63
C GLN A 17 -16.33 6.34 -4.17
N ALA A 18 -15.68 7.36 -3.57
CA ALA A 18 -15.96 7.78 -2.20
C ALA A 18 -17.39 8.27 -2.02
N SER A 19 -17.92 9.01 -2.99
CA SER A 19 -19.28 9.58 -2.93
C SER A 19 -20.38 8.55 -3.21
N THR A 20 -20.10 7.55 -4.05
CA THR A 20 -21.09 6.53 -4.47
C THR A 20 -20.99 5.24 -3.67
N ARG A 21 -19.86 5.03 -2.97
CA ARG A 21 -19.49 3.77 -2.31
C ARG A 21 -19.45 2.57 -3.25
N VAL A 22 -19.19 2.83 -4.52
CA VAL A 22 -18.97 1.79 -5.54
C VAL A 22 -17.48 1.70 -5.79
N PHE A 23 -16.83 0.73 -5.15
CA PHE A 23 -15.37 0.59 -5.20
C PHE A 23 -14.94 -0.30 -6.36
N ALA A 24 -13.96 0.17 -7.14
CA ALA A 24 -13.46 -0.49 -8.34
C ALA A 24 -12.53 -1.67 -8.00
N GLU A 25 -11.67 -1.50 -7.00
CA GLU A 25 -10.74 -2.54 -6.57
C GLU A 25 -11.42 -3.56 -5.65
N SER A 26 -11.03 -4.83 -5.80
CA SER A 26 -11.66 -5.92 -5.04
C SER A 26 -11.36 -5.88 -3.55
N ASP A 27 -10.16 -5.46 -3.17
CA ASP A 27 -9.77 -5.35 -1.78
C ASP A 27 -10.36 -4.08 -1.13
N ASP A 28 -10.59 -3.00 -1.88
CA ASP A 28 -11.33 -1.83 -1.37
C ASP A 28 -12.78 -2.22 -1.06
N ARG A 29 -13.42 -3.01 -1.93
CA ARG A 29 -14.76 -3.58 -1.63
C ARG A 29 -14.73 -4.40 -0.34
N GLN A 30 -13.73 -5.25 -0.15
CA GLN A 30 -13.62 -6.06 1.07
C GLN A 30 -13.40 -5.20 2.32
N TYR A 31 -12.47 -4.24 2.25
CA TYR A 31 -12.17 -3.33 3.35
C TYR A 31 -13.41 -2.52 3.78
N PHE A 32 -14.15 -1.93 2.83
CA PHE A 32 -15.34 -1.14 3.16
C PHE A 32 -16.57 -1.97 3.52
N VAL A 33 -16.56 -3.29 3.27
CA VAL A 33 -17.54 -4.21 3.86
C VAL A 33 -17.28 -4.39 5.35
N SER A 34 -16.02 -4.59 5.77
CA SER A 34 -15.66 -4.67 7.20
C SER A 34 -15.72 -3.31 7.91
N SER A 35 -15.49 -2.23 7.18
CA SER A 35 -15.45 -0.86 7.70
C SER A 35 -16.71 -0.06 7.31
N SER A 36 -17.86 -0.74 7.29
CA SER A 36 -19.13 -0.16 6.84
C SER A 36 -19.60 1.04 7.70
N TYR A 37 -19.06 1.18 8.91
CA TYR A 37 -19.31 2.29 9.82
C TYR A 37 -18.68 3.62 9.37
N ILE A 38 -17.75 3.61 8.40
CA ILE A 38 -17.15 4.81 7.84
C ILE A 38 -18.11 5.38 6.78
N GLU A 39 -18.76 6.49 7.10
CA GLU A 39 -19.73 7.17 6.21
C GLU A 39 -19.18 8.45 5.57
N ASP A 40 -18.21 9.12 6.21
CA ASP A 40 -17.67 10.39 5.76
C ASP A 40 -16.92 10.24 4.42
N HIS A 41 -17.37 10.94 3.38
CA HIS A 41 -16.80 10.84 2.04
C HIS A 41 -15.35 11.33 1.95
N ALA A 42 -14.94 12.30 2.76
CA ALA A 42 -13.56 12.76 2.81
C ALA A 42 -12.64 11.71 3.46
N VAL A 43 -13.13 11.04 4.51
CA VAL A 43 -12.42 9.91 5.13
C VAL A 43 -12.29 8.73 4.15
N ILE A 44 -13.37 8.39 3.44
CA ILE A 44 -13.34 7.32 2.43
C ILE A 44 -12.36 7.66 1.30
N LEU A 45 -12.37 8.91 0.81
CA LEU A 45 -11.43 9.36 -0.20
C LEU A 45 -9.98 9.24 0.26
N ARG A 46 -9.67 9.69 1.49
CA ARG A 46 -8.33 9.56 2.07
C ARG A 46 -7.90 8.10 2.09
N ILE A 47 -8.74 7.20 2.60
CA ILE A 47 -8.46 5.77 2.65
C ILE A 47 -8.23 5.20 1.25
N LEU A 48 -9.03 5.58 0.24
CA LEU A 48 -8.82 5.12 -1.13
C LEU A 48 -7.46 5.56 -1.69
N ILE A 49 -7.00 6.77 -1.37
CA ILE A 49 -5.67 7.27 -1.77
C ILE A 49 -4.57 6.48 -1.07
N GLU A 50 -4.67 6.33 0.26
CA GLU A 50 -3.74 5.53 1.07
C GLU A 50 -3.61 4.11 0.49
N ARG A 51 -4.75 3.45 0.24
CA ARG A 51 -4.80 2.10 -0.31
C ARG A 51 -4.26 2.01 -1.73
N ALA A 52 -4.51 3.01 -2.60
CA ALA A 52 -3.96 3.03 -3.95
C ALA A 52 -2.43 3.09 -3.96
N ILE A 53 -1.84 3.89 -3.08
CA ILE A 53 -0.38 4.02 -2.94
C ILE A 53 0.23 2.71 -2.41
N ILE A 54 -0.35 2.16 -1.34
CA ILE A 54 0.14 0.90 -0.75
C ILE A 54 0.01 -0.25 -1.75
N ARG A 55 -1.12 -0.34 -2.46
CA ARG A 55 -1.34 -1.32 -3.53
C ARG A 55 -0.28 -1.24 -4.60
N ARG A 56 0.08 -0.02 -5.00
CA ARG A 56 1.11 0.19 -6.01
C ARG A 56 2.45 -0.35 -5.52
N ALA A 57 2.84 -0.03 -4.28
CA ALA A 57 4.07 -0.54 -3.68
C ALA A 57 4.09 -2.07 -3.63
N VAL A 58 3.02 -2.68 -3.09
CA VAL A 58 2.92 -4.15 -2.97
C VAL A 58 2.93 -4.80 -4.35
N SER A 59 2.18 -4.26 -5.31
CA SER A 59 2.15 -4.82 -6.68
C SER A 59 3.53 -4.77 -7.35
N ASP A 60 4.25 -3.65 -7.23
CA ASP A 60 5.59 -3.50 -7.79
C ASP A 60 6.58 -4.49 -7.14
N ILE A 61 6.53 -4.66 -5.80
CA ILE A 61 7.33 -5.65 -5.07
C ILE A 61 7.04 -7.08 -5.55
N LEU A 62 5.76 -7.43 -5.71
CA LEU A 62 5.34 -8.78 -6.07
C LEU A 62 5.61 -9.13 -7.54
N ALA A 63 5.52 -8.14 -8.44
CA ALA A 63 5.79 -8.27 -9.86
C ALA A 63 7.28 -8.41 -10.19
N ASP A 64 8.18 -8.05 -9.26
CA ASP A 64 9.60 -8.19 -9.48
C ASP A 64 10.01 -9.66 -9.69
N ARG A 65 10.86 -9.86 -10.70
CA ARG A 65 11.39 -11.17 -11.11
C ARG A 65 12.15 -11.91 -10.02
N GLU A 66 12.67 -11.18 -9.03
CA GLU A 66 13.41 -11.78 -7.92
C GLU A 66 12.49 -12.49 -6.92
N GLY A 67 11.17 -12.30 -7.02
CA GLY A 67 10.22 -13.14 -6.28
C GLY A 67 10.10 -12.79 -4.79
N TYR A 68 10.25 -11.50 -4.43
CA TYR A 68 10.17 -11.06 -3.02
C TYR A 68 8.88 -11.46 -2.32
N THR A 69 8.93 -11.53 -1.00
CA THR A 69 7.74 -11.75 -0.16
C THR A 69 7.57 -10.59 0.80
N VAL A 70 6.32 -10.33 1.19
CA VAL A 70 5.96 -9.25 2.11
C VAL A 70 5.51 -9.84 3.44
N ARG A 71 5.91 -9.19 4.53
CA ARG A 71 5.34 -9.36 5.87
C ARG A 71 4.55 -8.13 6.24
N VAL A 72 3.50 -8.33 7.03
CA VAL A 72 2.71 -7.24 7.62
C VAL A 72 2.86 -7.34 9.13
N TRP A 73 3.39 -6.30 9.74
CA TRP A 73 3.42 -6.08 11.18
C TRP A 73 2.41 -4.99 11.53
N ASP A 74 1.44 -5.28 12.39
CA ASP A 74 0.30 -4.40 12.69
C ASP A 74 0.53 -3.43 13.87
N GLY A 75 1.78 -3.34 14.33
CA GLY A 75 2.15 -2.61 15.54
C GLY A 75 2.28 -3.52 16.77
N GLU A 76 1.61 -4.67 16.80
CA GLU A 76 1.60 -5.59 17.94
C GLU A 76 2.14 -6.99 17.59
N ALA A 77 1.80 -7.49 16.41
CA ALA A 77 2.12 -8.82 15.94
C ALA A 77 2.28 -8.87 14.41
N TYR A 78 2.76 -10.02 13.92
CA TYR A 78 2.76 -10.29 12.48
C TYR A 78 1.39 -10.79 12.04
N ALA A 79 0.58 -9.92 11.44
CA ALA A 79 -0.63 -10.30 10.73
C ALA A 79 -0.30 -11.24 9.55
N ILE A 80 0.80 -10.96 8.83
CA ILE A 80 1.35 -11.82 7.78
C ILE A 80 2.85 -12.06 8.01
N LYS A 81 3.26 -13.32 8.01
CA LYS A 81 4.67 -13.72 8.22
C LYS A 81 5.46 -13.92 6.92
N SER A 82 4.81 -14.07 5.79
CA SER A 82 5.38 -14.06 4.43
C SER A 82 4.24 -14.32 3.45
N SER A 83 4.02 -13.43 2.48
CA SER A 83 3.04 -13.63 1.43
C SER A 83 3.53 -13.09 0.09
N ARG A 84 2.98 -13.66 -0.99
CA ARG A 84 3.04 -13.15 -2.36
C ARG A 84 1.65 -12.87 -2.94
N ASP A 85 0.63 -12.86 -2.11
CA ASP A 85 -0.74 -12.62 -2.50
C ASP A 85 -1.12 -11.16 -2.17
N LEU A 86 -1.35 -10.38 -3.22
CA LEU A 86 -1.74 -8.97 -3.09
C LEU A 86 -3.02 -8.82 -2.26
N VAL A 87 -4.00 -9.69 -2.45
CA VAL A 87 -5.30 -9.61 -1.76
C VAL A 87 -5.12 -9.91 -0.28
N GLU A 88 -4.32 -10.93 0.06
CA GLU A 88 -4.00 -11.26 1.45
C GLU A 88 -3.30 -10.08 2.15
N ILE A 89 -2.28 -9.50 1.50
CA ILE A 89 -1.52 -8.37 2.04
C ILE A 89 -2.42 -7.14 2.24
N MET A 90 -3.19 -6.76 1.23
CA MET A 90 -4.07 -5.59 1.30
C MET A 90 -5.27 -5.76 2.25
N GLY A 91 -5.62 -7.00 2.58
CA GLY A 91 -6.65 -7.32 3.58
C GLY A 91 -6.13 -7.34 5.03
N ALA A 92 -4.81 -7.44 5.22
CA ALA A 92 -4.19 -7.50 6.55
C ALA A 92 -3.74 -6.14 7.10
N ILE A 93 -3.68 -5.11 6.25
CA ILE A 93 -3.31 -3.74 6.64
C ILE A 93 -4.53 -2.96 7.14
N MET A 94 -4.28 -1.81 7.79
CA MET A 94 -5.30 -0.88 8.30
C MET A 94 -6.20 -1.48 9.39
N ALA A 95 -5.70 -2.48 10.12
CA ALA A 95 -6.34 -2.99 11.33
C ALA A 95 -6.07 -2.10 12.56
N THR A 96 -4.96 -1.36 12.52
CA THR A 96 -4.53 -0.37 13.51
C THR A 96 -4.21 0.95 12.80
N ASP A 97 -3.73 1.98 13.54
CA ASP A 97 -3.41 3.29 12.98
C ASP A 97 -2.09 3.30 12.17
N SER A 98 -1.30 2.22 12.23
CA SER A 98 -0.06 2.10 11.47
C SER A 98 0.35 0.64 11.26
N ASP A 99 0.93 0.33 10.11
CA ASP A 99 1.53 -0.97 9.82
C ASP A 99 3.00 -0.80 9.39
N ALA A 100 3.78 -1.87 9.47
CA ALA A 100 5.06 -1.96 8.77
C ALA A 100 5.03 -3.11 7.75
N LEU A 101 5.30 -2.79 6.49
CA LEU A 101 5.50 -3.77 5.43
C LEU A 101 6.98 -4.12 5.34
N ILE A 102 7.35 -5.38 5.55
CA ILE A 102 8.76 -5.81 5.50
C ILE A 102 9.01 -6.71 4.29
N ILE A 103 9.94 -6.28 3.44
CA ILE A 103 10.30 -6.93 2.18
C ILE A 103 11.43 -7.93 2.44
N HIS A 104 11.22 -9.16 2.00
CA HIS A 104 12.22 -10.23 2.09
C HIS A 104 12.49 -10.85 0.73
N ARG A 105 13.73 -11.29 0.53
CA ARG A 105 14.09 -12.19 -0.58
C ARG A 105 13.23 -13.47 -0.52
N PRO A 106 12.96 -14.13 -1.65
CA PRO A 106 12.31 -15.43 -1.63
C PRO A 106 13.09 -16.40 -0.76
N HIS A 107 12.37 -17.33 -0.13
CA HIS A 107 13.00 -18.49 0.47
C HIS A 107 13.58 -19.39 -0.63
N THR A 108 14.90 -19.52 -0.64
CA THR A 108 15.70 -20.44 -1.42
C THR A 108 16.30 -21.50 -0.50
N GLU A 109 16.85 -22.57 -1.07
CA GLU A 109 17.56 -23.58 -0.27
C GLU A 109 18.75 -22.97 0.51
N GLU A 110 19.39 -21.95 -0.08
CA GLU A 110 20.53 -21.24 0.50
C GLU A 110 20.17 -20.43 1.75
N ASN A 111 18.98 -19.83 1.79
CA ASN A 111 18.53 -18.98 2.89
C ASN A 111 17.40 -19.61 3.74
N ARG A 112 17.15 -20.92 3.61
CA ARG A 112 16.05 -21.64 4.32
C ARG A 112 16.05 -21.48 5.83
N ARG A 113 17.21 -21.17 6.44
CA ARG A 113 17.38 -21.03 7.89
C ARG A 113 17.25 -19.59 8.38
N LYS A 114 17.35 -18.61 7.49
CA LYS A 114 17.34 -17.19 7.86
C LYS A 114 16.76 -16.35 6.73
N LEU A 115 15.68 -15.67 7.04
CA LEU A 115 15.08 -14.68 6.18
C LEU A 115 16.07 -13.55 5.88
N VAL A 116 16.16 -13.17 4.62
CA VAL A 116 17.01 -12.05 4.17
C VAL A 116 16.10 -10.85 3.93
N ARG A 117 16.09 -9.92 4.88
CA ARG A 117 15.37 -8.64 4.77
C ARG A 117 16.08 -7.76 3.75
N VAL A 118 15.28 -7.20 2.84
CA VAL A 118 15.69 -6.23 1.82
C VAL A 118 15.43 -4.81 2.32
N GLY A 119 14.22 -4.60 2.85
CA GLY A 119 13.76 -3.28 3.25
C GLY A 119 12.51 -3.34 4.10
N SER A 120 11.96 -2.17 4.36
CA SER A 120 10.65 -1.99 4.98
C SER A 120 10.03 -0.68 4.53
N MET A 121 8.73 -0.55 4.75
CA MET A 121 7.98 0.70 4.66
C MET A 121 7.11 0.79 5.91
N ASP A 122 7.12 1.96 6.54
CA ASP A 122 6.22 2.27 7.64
C ASP A 122 5.01 3.01 7.05
N LEU A 123 3.82 2.50 7.38
CA LEU A 123 2.53 2.99 6.91
C LEU A 123 1.83 3.69 8.06
N VAL A 124 1.48 4.96 7.89
CA VAL A 124 0.72 5.73 8.89
C VAL A 124 -0.57 6.22 8.26
N TYR A 125 -1.69 5.80 8.83
CA TYR A 125 -3.01 6.14 8.33
C TYR A 125 -3.54 7.39 9.01
N GLY A 126 -4.43 8.11 8.33
CA GLY A 126 -5.17 9.19 8.97
C GLY A 126 -4.72 10.60 8.61
N ASN A 127 -3.58 10.75 7.93
CA ASN A 127 -3.00 12.04 7.57
C ASN A 127 -3.63 12.63 6.30
N SER A 128 -2.81 13.06 5.33
CA SER A 128 -3.27 13.65 4.06
C SER A 128 -3.63 12.58 3.03
N GLY A 129 -3.22 11.34 3.28
CA GLY A 129 -3.48 10.16 2.47
C GLY A 129 -2.37 9.89 1.45
N TRP A 130 -1.83 10.94 0.82
CA TRP A 130 -0.67 10.80 -0.07
C TRP A 130 0.64 10.51 0.69
N ASP A 131 0.70 10.87 1.97
CA ASP A 131 1.84 10.71 2.87
C ASP A 131 1.80 9.38 3.67
N VAL A 132 1.07 8.38 3.17
CA VAL A 132 0.84 7.12 3.89
C VAL A 132 2.12 6.30 4.10
N ILE A 133 3.05 6.33 3.14
CA ILE A 133 4.39 5.77 3.33
C ILE A 133 5.20 6.84 4.07
N SER A 134 5.20 6.78 5.40
CA SER A 134 5.81 7.83 6.24
C SER A 134 7.33 7.72 6.30
N ASP A 135 7.84 6.50 6.22
CA ASP A 135 9.27 6.20 6.19
C ASP A 135 9.50 4.87 5.44
N HIS A 136 10.71 4.66 4.93
CA HIS A 136 11.11 3.41 4.33
C HIS A 136 12.62 3.18 4.46
N ALA A 137 13.06 1.93 4.30
CA ALA A 137 14.48 1.63 4.27
C ALA A 137 15.16 2.33 3.08
N ASP A 138 16.10 3.24 3.35
CA ASP A 138 16.85 3.94 2.32
C ASP A 138 18.01 3.10 1.78
N ASN A 139 17.71 2.31 0.75
CA ASN A 139 18.68 1.57 -0.04
C ASN A 139 18.20 1.40 -1.48
N ASP A 140 19.14 1.26 -2.42
CA ASP A 140 18.85 1.17 -3.86
C ASP A 140 17.77 0.15 -4.22
N GLU A 141 17.79 -1.01 -3.54
CA GLU A 141 16.86 -2.09 -3.82
C GLU A 141 15.44 -1.74 -3.36
N THR A 142 15.29 -1.22 -2.14
CA THR A 142 13.99 -0.78 -1.62
C THR A 142 13.46 0.39 -2.43
N ASN A 143 14.29 1.41 -2.67
CA ASN A 143 13.94 2.61 -3.42
C ASN A 143 13.44 2.25 -4.83
N ARG A 144 14.09 1.29 -5.49
CA ARG A 144 13.66 0.77 -6.79
C ARG A 144 12.31 0.03 -6.72
N LEU A 145 12.10 -0.79 -5.69
CA LEU A 145 10.88 -1.59 -5.56
C LEU A 145 9.63 -0.75 -5.29
N ILE A 146 9.79 0.41 -4.65
CA ILE A 146 8.65 1.25 -4.23
C ILE A 146 8.53 2.54 -5.06
N ALA A 147 9.42 2.74 -6.04
CA ALA A 147 9.49 3.97 -6.84
C ALA A 147 8.15 4.34 -7.49
N GLY A 148 7.37 3.35 -7.93
CA GLY A 148 6.04 3.59 -8.50
C GLY A 148 5.04 4.15 -7.48
N ALA A 149 5.11 3.70 -6.23
CA ALA A 149 4.28 4.22 -5.15
C ALA A 149 4.71 5.62 -4.71
N VAL A 150 6.01 5.88 -4.61
CA VAL A 150 6.55 7.22 -4.32
C VAL A 150 6.14 8.21 -5.40
N THR A 151 6.28 7.82 -6.68
CA THR A 151 5.85 8.66 -7.81
C THR A 151 4.34 8.96 -7.75
N LEU A 152 3.53 7.96 -7.39
CA LEU A 152 2.08 8.14 -7.26
C LEU A 152 1.72 9.05 -6.08
N ALA A 153 2.38 8.88 -4.94
CA ALA A 153 2.23 9.73 -3.75
C ALA A 153 2.59 11.19 -4.06
N ASP A 154 3.75 11.42 -4.68
CA ASP A 154 4.19 12.75 -5.09
C ASP A 154 3.17 13.40 -6.03
N ALA A 155 2.68 12.66 -7.02
CA ALA A 155 1.70 13.19 -7.96
C ALA A 155 0.36 13.53 -7.30
N PHE A 156 -0.09 12.76 -6.30
CA PHE A 156 -1.25 13.13 -5.48
C PHE A 156 -1.00 14.40 -4.67
N SER A 157 0.20 14.54 -4.07
CA SER A 157 0.56 15.73 -3.28
C SER A 157 0.48 17.04 -4.08
N GLU A 158 0.67 16.98 -5.40
CA GLU A 158 0.63 18.13 -6.28
C GLU A 158 -0.77 18.57 -6.72
N VAL A 159 -1.78 17.70 -6.57
CA VAL A 159 -3.16 17.94 -7.08
C VAL A 159 -4.22 17.97 -5.98
N MET A 160 -3.83 17.76 -4.72
CA MET A 160 -4.69 17.82 -3.54
C MET A 160 -4.55 19.16 -2.80
#